data_AF-A0A0A0J9H3-F1
#
_entry.id   AF-A0A0A0J9H3-F1
#
_cell.length_a   1.000
_cell.length_b   1.000
_cell.length_c   1.000
_cell.angle_alpha   90.00
_cell.angle_beta   90.00
_cell.angle_gamma   90.00
#
_symmetry.space_group_name_H-M   'P 1'
#
loop_
_entity.id
_entity.type
_entity.pdbx_description
1 polymer ?
#
loop_
_entity_poly.entity_id
_entity_poly.type
_entity_poly.pdbx_seq_one_letter_code
_entity_poly.pdbx_strand_id
1 'polypeptide(L)'
;MTTSTRPAPTSTRPAPWEPVLWLVVAICVWGTVGWLPAIVVLVLLVAERVIRPGSHVLSTAAVVLLAAIPVAWFLGSSLPLYPPAPRLNDNTLAHQLGGLAIWTLFLAACVEVNPEESDKV
;
A
#
# COMPACT_ATOMS: atom_id res chain seq x y z
N MET A 1 -22.30 -38.37 -12.72
CA MET A 1 -21.12 -37.51 -12.95
C MET A 1 -21.62 -36.18 -13.48
N THR A 2 -21.83 -35.20 -12.61
CA THR A 2 -22.16 -33.82 -12.99
C THR A 2 -20.86 -33.03 -13.01
N THR A 3 -20.42 -32.66 -14.21
CA THR A 3 -19.27 -31.80 -14.45
C THR A 3 -19.60 -30.41 -13.90
N SER A 4 -19.11 -30.10 -12.69
CA SER A 4 -19.12 -28.74 -12.14
C SER A 4 -18.15 -27.91 -12.96
N THR A 5 -18.68 -27.14 -13.91
CA THR A 5 -17.93 -26.11 -14.62
C THR A 5 -17.68 -24.96 -13.65
N ARG A 6 -16.51 -24.98 -12.99
CA ARG A 6 -16.00 -23.83 -12.23
C ARG A 6 -15.98 -22.62 -13.18
N PRO A 7 -16.66 -21.51 -12.87
CA PRO A 7 -16.55 -20.31 -13.70
C PRO A 7 -15.08 -19.88 -13.71
N ALA A 8 -14.56 -19.60 -14.91
CA ALA A 8 -13.21 -19.07 -15.08
C ALA A 8 -13.10 -17.74 -14.31
N PRO A 9 -11.92 -17.44 -13.72
CA PRO A 9 -11.73 -16.18 -13.00
C PRO A 9 -12.05 -15.03 -13.96
N THR A 10 -13.03 -14.23 -13.58
CA THR A 10 -13.41 -13.01 -14.30
C THR A 10 -12.19 -12.11 -14.32
N SER A 11 -11.67 -11.84 -15.53
CA SER A 11 -10.68 -10.79 -15.76
C SER A 11 -11.23 -9.48 -15.19
N THR A 12 -10.74 -9.08 -14.00
CA THR A 12 -11.12 -7.86 -13.29
C THR A 12 -10.45 -6.65 -13.94
N ARG A 13 -10.93 -6.31 -15.14
CA ARG A 13 -10.59 -5.03 -15.76
C ARG A 13 -11.06 -3.93 -14.81
N PRO A 14 -10.24 -2.90 -14.52
CA PRO A 14 -10.65 -1.81 -13.64
C PRO A 14 -11.93 -1.16 -14.18
N ALA A 15 -12.92 -0.99 -13.30
CA ALA A 15 -14.15 -0.30 -13.65
C ALA A 15 -13.84 1.16 -14.04
N PRO A 16 -14.65 1.80 -14.91
CA PRO A 16 -14.35 3.15 -15.40
C PRO A 16 -14.28 4.21 -14.29
N TRP A 17 -14.86 3.97 -13.12
CA TRP A 17 -14.78 4.85 -11.95
C TRP A 17 -13.56 4.59 -11.04
N GLU A 18 -12.89 3.44 -11.17
CA GLU A 18 -11.75 3.09 -10.31
C GLU A 18 -10.60 4.10 -10.39
N PRO A 19 -10.18 4.61 -11.58
CA PRO A 19 -9.12 5.61 -11.67
C PRO A 19 -9.44 6.90 -10.90
N VAL A 20 -10.72 7.29 -10.83
CA VAL A 20 -11.15 8.45 -10.06
C VAL A 20 -10.95 8.20 -8.57
N LEU A 21 -11.26 7.00 -8.07
CA LEU A 21 -11.00 6.65 -6.67
C LEU A 21 -9.50 6.58 -6.37
N TRP A 22 -8.67 6.07 -7.29
CA TRP A 22 -7.21 6.08 -7.10
C TRP A 22 -6.67 7.50 -6.98
N LEU A 23 -7.19 8.44 -7.76
CA LEU A 23 -6.84 9.85 -7.66
C LEU A 23 -7.26 10.44 -6.30
N VAL A 24 -8.48 10.15 -5.84
CA VAL A 24 -8.95 10.60 -4.52
C VAL A 24 -8.06 10.06 -3.40
N VAL A 25 -7.74 8.77 -3.44
CA VAL A 25 -6.80 8.14 -2.51
C VAL A 25 -5.44 8.84 -2.55
N ALA A 26 -4.89 9.09 -3.74
CA ALA A 26 -3.61 9.78 -3.88
C ALA A 26 -3.64 11.20 -3.28
N ILE A 27 -4.74 11.94 -3.45
CA ILE A 27 -4.92 13.26 -2.84
C ILE A 27 -4.98 13.15 -1.31
N CYS A 28 -5.68 12.14 -0.77
CA CYS A 28 -5.72 11.89 0.67
C CYS A 28 -4.33 11.54 1.24
N VAL A 29 -3.57 10.68 0.56
CA VAL A 29 -2.19 10.32 0.95
C VAL A 29 -1.28 11.55 0.86
N TRP A 30 -1.42 12.35 -0.19
CA TRP A 30 -0.64 13.57 -0.37
C TRP A 30 -0.89 14.56 0.77
N GLY A 31 -2.15 14.79 1.12
CA GLY A 31 -2.54 15.72 2.19
C GLY A 31 -2.15 15.25 3.60
N THR A 32 -2.00 13.95 3.82
CA THR A 32 -1.70 13.40 5.16
C THR A 32 -0.23 13.07 5.38
N VAL A 33 0.46 12.57 4.34
CA VAL A 33 1.81 12.03 4.46
C VAL A 33 2.82 12.76 3.58
N GLY A 34 2.39 13.23 2.40
CA GLY A 34 3.23 13.96 1.46
C GLY A 34 3.23 13.35 0.06
N TRP A 35 3.90 14.04 -0.87
CA TRP A 35 3.80 13.75 -2.30
C TRP A 35 4.51 12.45 -2.71
N LEU A 36 5.63 12.12 -2.05
CA LEU A 36 6.37 10.89 -2.31
C LEU A 36 5.52 9.64 -1.99
N PRO A 37 4.96 9.47 -0.77
CA PRO A 37 4.03 8.37 -0.47
C PRO A 37 2.85 8.29 -1.43
N ALA A 38 2.28 9.44 -1.84
CA ALA A 38 1.15 9.46 -2.76
C ALA A 38 1.50 8.86 -4.13
N ILE A 39 2.68 9.18 -4.68
CA ILE A 39 3.17 8.58 -5.91
C ILE A 39 3.39 7.07 -5.73
N VAL A 40 4.01 6.65 -4.63
CA VAL A 40 4.26 5.22 -4.37
C VAL A 40 2.94 4.43 -4.30
N VAL A 41 1.94 4.95 -3.59
CA VAL A 41 0.60 4.34 -3.50
C VAL A 41 -0.05 4.22 -4.88
N LEU A 42 0.01 5.26 -5.71
CA LEU A 42 -0.52 5.19 -7.08
C LEU A 42 0.16 4.12 -7.91
N VAL A 43 1.49 4.02 -7.83
CA VAL A 43 2.26 3.00 -8.56
C VAL A 43 1.87 1.61 -8.08
N LEU A 44 1.72 1.39 -6.78
CA LEU A 44 1.29 0.12 -6.22
C LEU A 44 -0.15 -0.25 -6.65
N LEU A 45 -1.07 0.70 -6.65
CA LEU A 45 -2.44 0.49 -7.14
C LEU A 45 -2.47 0.12 -8.62
N VAL A 46 -1.68 0.81 -9.45
CA VAL A 46 -1.55 0.48 -10.87
C VAL A 46 -0.90 -0.90 -11.06
N ALA A 47 0.13 -1.23 -10.28
CA ALA A 47 0.78 -2.52 -10.35
C ALA A 47 -0.20 -3.66 -10.01
N GLU A 48 -0.96 -3.52 -8.93
CA GLU A 48 -1.97 -4.48 -8.49
C GLU A 48 -3.13 -4.58 -9.48
N ARG A 49 -3.70 -3.46 -9.93
CA ARG A 49 -4.95 -3.49 -10.74
C ARG A 49 -4.74 -3.61 -12.24
N VAL A 50 -3.59 -3.20 -12.77
CA VAL A 50 -3.35 -3.15 -14.22
C VAL A 50 -2.29 -4.16 -14.66
N ILE A 51 -1.18 -4.27 -13.92
CA ILE A 51 -0.04 -5.12 -14.32
C ILE A 51 -0.26 -6.57 -13.87
N ARG A 52 -0.71 -6.78 -12.64
CA ARG A 52 -0.92 -8.10 -12.03
C ARG A 52 -2.26 -8.19 -11.28
N PRO A 53 -3.41 -8.14 -11.99
CA PRO A 53 -4.72 -8.18 -11.38
C PRO A 53 -4.93 -9.45 -10.54
N GLY A 54 -5.34 -9.28 -9.29
CA GLY A 54 -5.60 -10.38 -8.36
C GLY A 54 -4.33 -10.92 -7.70
N SER A 55 -3.27 -10.12 -7.66
CA SER A 55 -2.11 -10.42 -6.85
C SER A 55 -2.28 -9.88 -5.43
N HIS A 56 -1.28 -10.11 -4.59
CA HIS A 56 -1.25 -9.61 -3.22
C HIS A 56 -0.14 -8.54 -3.08
N VAL A 57 -0.03 -7.65 -4.07
CA VAL A 57 1.08 -6.67 -4.12
C VAL A 57 0.92 -5.62 -3.03
N LEU A 58 -0.30 -5.16 -2.72
CA LEU A 58 -0.52 -4.17 -1.67
C LEU A 58 -0.25 -4.77 -0.29
N SER A 59 -0.77 -5.96 -0.01
CA SER A 59 -0.49 -6.64 1.27
C SER A 59 0.98 -7.00 1.44
N THR A 60 1.64 -7.51 0.40
CA THR A 60 3.09 -7.79 0.42
C THR A 60 3.89 -6.51 0.67
N ALA A 61 3.55 -5.42 -0.04
CA ALA A 61 4.21 -4.13 0.16
C ALA A 61 3.98 -3.60 1.58
N ALA A 62 2.77 -3.70 2.13
CA ALA A 62 2.46 -3.30 3.50
C ALA A 62 3.31 -4.07 4.52
N VAL A 63 3.45 -5.38 4.37
CA VAL A 63 4.30 -6.21 5.26
C VAL A 63 5.77 -5.80 5.14
N VAL A 64 6.28 -5.62 3.92
CA VAL A 64 7.67 -5.18 3.69
C VAL A 64 7.91 -3.79 4.30
N LEU A 65 6.97 -2.86 4.14
CA LEU A 65 7.07 -1.51 4.72
C LEU A 65 7.07 -1.56 6.24
N LEU A 66 6.19 -2.36 6.85
CA LEU A 66 6.16 -2.56 8.30
C LEU A 66 7.48 -3.14 8.83
N ALA A 67 8.08 -4.10 8.11
CA ALA A 67 9.38 -4.65 8.44
C ALA A 67 10.54 -3.66 8.22
N ALA A 68 10.40 -2.75 7.26
CA ALA A 68 11.41 -1.73 6.96
C ALA A 68 11.45 -0.61 8.01
N ILE A 69 10.35 -0.32 8.71
CA ILE A 69 10.27 0.75 9.72
C ILE A 69 11.32 0.55 10.84
N PRO A 70 11.41 -0.61 11.53
CA PRO A 70 12.45 -0.84 12.53
C PRO A 70 13.88 -0.71 11.98
N VAL A 71 14.11 -1.14 10.74
CA VAL A 71 15.42 -1.06 10.09
C VAL A 71 15.81 0.39 9.81
N ALA A 72 14.89 1.17 9.24
CA ALA A 72 15.10 2.60 9.00
C ALA A 72 15.31 3.36 10.31
N TRP A 73 14.54 3.03 11.35
CA TRP A 73 14.70 3.59 12.69
C TRP A 73 16.06 3.25 13.31
N PHE A 74 16.50 1.99 13.20
CA PHE A 74 17.80 1.55 13.71
C PHE A 74 18.96 2.25 12.98
N LEU A 75 18.89 2.36 11.65
CA LEU A 75 19.89 3.07 10.85
C LEU A 75 19.94 4.56 11.20
N GLY A 76 18.78 5.22 11.36
CA GLY A 76 18.71 6.62 11.77
C GLY A 76 19.27 6.88 13.17
N SER A 77 19.03 5.96 14.12
CA SER A 77 19.51 6.08 15.50
C SER A 77 20.99 5.71 15.71
N SER A 78 21.59 4.93 14.79
CA SER A 78 22.98 4.46 14.88
C SER A 78 24.01 5.41 14.24
N LEU A 79 23.57 6.43 13.51
CA LEU A 79 24.46 7.42 12.91
C LEU A 79 24.83 8.49 13.96
N PRO A 80 26.12 8.85 14.13
CA PRO A 80 26.52 9.90 15.05
C PRO A 80 26.06 11.27 14.53
N LEU A 81 24.93 11.74 15.06
CA LEU A 81 24.32 13.02 14.68
C LEU A 81 24.90 14.17 15.51
N TYR A 82 25.83 14.94 14.94
CA TYR A 82 26.20 16.30 15.43
C TYR A 82 25.09 17.33 15.06
N PRO A 83 24.95 18.48 15.77
CA PRO A 83 23.68 19.02 16.31
C PRO A 83 22.81 19.85 15.32
N PRO A 84 21.67 20.44 15.75
CA PRO A 84 20.35 19.86 16.08
C PRO A 84 19.42 19.68 14.85
N ALA A 85 19.91 19.94 13.63
CA ALA A 85 19.12 19.85 12.40
C ALA A 85 18.60 18.45 11.98
N PRO A 86 19.26 17.30 12.29
CA PRO A 86 18.85 16.02 11.68
C PRO A 86 17.56 15.42 12.27
N ARG A 87 17.14 15.82 13.47
CA ARG A 87 15.91 15.28 14.10
C ARG A 87 14.64 15.57 13.29
N LEU A 88 14.62 16.66 12.52
CA LEU A 88 13.49 17.00 11.64
C LEU A 88 13.43 16.10 10.40
N ASN A 89 14.59 15.74 9.83
CA ASN A 89 14.64 14.89 8.64
C ASN A 89 14.31 13.43 8.98
N ASP A 90 14.85 12.91 10.09
CA ASP A 90 14.55 11.56 10.57
C ASP A 90 13.06 11.42 10.91
N ASN A 91 12.47 12.45 11.52
CA ASN A 91 11.04 12.48 11.83
C ASN A 91 10.18 12.60 10.55
N THR A 92 10.64 13.34 9.54
CA THR A 92 9.94 13.43 8.24
C THR A 92 9.97 12.09 7.51
N LEU A 93 11.11 11.41 7.49
CA LEU A 93 11.25 10.11 6.85
C LEU A 93 10.45 9.03 7.59
N ALA A 94 10.47 9.04 8.93
CA ALA A 94 9.64 8.15 9.74
C ALA A 94 8.14 8.40 9.52
N HIS A 95 7.71 9.67 9.45
CA HIS A 95 6.34 10.04 9.11
C HIS A 95 5.94 9.53 7.73
N GLN A 96 6.82 9.71 6.73
CA GLN A 96 6.55 9.26 5.37
C GLN A 96 6.46 7.75 5.24
N LEU A 97 7.38 7.00 5.84
CA LEU A 97 7.37 5.55 5.83
C LEU A 97 6.21 4.96 6.63
N GLY A 98 5.96 5.49 7.83
CA GLY A 98 4.85 5.06 8.68
C GLY A 98 3.49 5.33 8.04
N GLY A 99 3.30 6.54 7.49
CA GLY A 99 2.08 6.91 6.78
C GLY A 99 1.88 6.06 5.52
N LEU A 100 2.95 5.81 4.75
CA LEU A 100 2.89 4.93 3.58
C LEU A 100 2.47 3.50 3.98
N ALA A 101 3.06 2.93 5.03
CA ALA A 101 2.71 1.60 5.51
C ALA A 101 1.23 1.47 5.90
N ILE A 102 0.71 2.46 6.65
CA ILE A 102 -0.69 2.48 7.09
C ILE A 102 -1.63 2.59 5.88
N TRP A 103 -1.37 3.50 4.95
CA TRP A 103 -2.20 3.64 3.75
C TRP A 103 -2.17 2.40 2.87
N THR A 104 -1.00 1.77 2.71
CA THR A 104 -0.87 0.55 1.90
C THR A 104 -1.63 -0.62 2.55
N LEU A 105 -1.58 -0.74 3.88
CA LEU A 105 -2.35 -1.74 4.63
C LEU A 105 -3.86 -1.50 4.50
N PHE A 106 -4.30 -0.25 4.66
CA PHE A 106 -5.71 0.13 4.48
C PHE A 106 -6.20 -0.22 3.08
N LEU A 107 -5.42 0.12 2.05
CA LEU A 107 -5.78 -0.20 0.67
C LEU A 107 -5.78 -1.70 0.41
N ALA A 108 -4.82 -2.45 0.94
CA ALA A 108 -4.85 -3.91 0.88
C ALA A 108 -6.14 -4.47 1.49
N ALA A 109 -6.56 -3.96 2.66
CA ALA A 109 -7.82 -4.35 3.29
C ALA A 109 -9.06 -3.99 2.43
N CYS A 110 -9.05 -2.85 1.74
CA CYS A 110 -10.17 -2.44 0.88
C CYS A 110 -10.20 -3.15 -0.48
N VAL A 111 -9.04 -3.52 -1.02
CA VAL A 111 -8.87 -4.00 -2.40
C VAL A 111 -8.79 -5.52 -2.47
N GLU A 112 -8.12 -6.16 -1.51
CA GLU A 112 -7.80 -7.59 -1.56
C GLU A 112 -8.77 -8.45 -0.71
N VAL A 113 -9.51 -7.86 0.24
CA VAL A 113 -10.48 -8.62 1.06
C VAL A 113 -11.73 -8.93 0.25
N ASN A 114 -11.89 -10.19 -0.14
CA ASN A 114 -13.13 -10.69 -0.72
C ASN A 114 -14.10 -11.12 0.38
N PRO A 115 -15.34 -10.59 0.41
CA PRO A 115 -16.34 -10.98 1.42
C PRO A 115 -16.71 -12.47 1.34
N GLU A 116 -16.64 -13.10 0.16
CA GLU A 116 -16.91 -14.53 -0.02
C GLU A 116 -15.88 -15.47 0.63
N GLU A 117 -14.73 -14.95 1.05
CA GLU A 117 -13.69 -15.71 1.75
C GLU A 117 -13.89 -15.66 3.28
N SER A 118 -14.59 -14.62 3.77
CA SER A 118 -14.96 -14.45 5.18
C SER A 118 -16.12 -15.35 5.62
N ASP A 119 -17.03 -15.70 4.71
CA ASP A 119 -18.20 -16.56 5.01
C ASP A 119 -17.88 -18.06 5.05
N LYS A 120 -16.62 -18.44 4.79
CA LYS A 120 -16.17 -19.85 4.74
C LYS A 120 -15.39 -20.29 6.00
N VAL A 121 -15.39 -19.47 7.05
CA VAL A 121 -14.79 -19.78 8.36
C VAL A 121 -15.86 -20.15 9.37
#